data_AF-A0A4D9DM06-F1
#
_entry.id   AF-A0A4D9DM06-F1
#
_cell.length_a   1.000
_cell.length_b   1.000
_cell.length_c   1.000
_cell.angle_alpha   90.00
_cell.angle_beta   90.00
_cell.angle_gamma   90.00
#
_symmetry.space_group_name_H-M   'P 1'
#
loop_
_entity.id
_entity.type
_entity.pdbx_description
1 polymer ?
#
loop_
_entity_poly.entity_id
_entity_poly.type
_entity_poly.pdbx_seq_one_letter_code
_entity_poly.pdbx_strand_id
1 'polypeptide(L)'
;MEAPGCWGLLLALGLLRGAAATAATEAPTAHVLSRVLFCQPDRPSLGLADTFDGDQLFSFDFPGARWEPRLPDFQPWLGAQESKEQIRNDSRLCQQLLAVLTNVTTGKLPEARGTPMANVFTAQPLELGKPNTLICQVGNLFPASVTVSWQRLGEPVSQSVNTTRYYPTEDLGFLLYSYLEFTPQEGDVYTCTITRPRDRFSTMAYWVPQNPIPSELLENALCGLAIALGIFFMVTGIVLLLKSRRPSPTE
;
A
#
# COMPACT_ATOMS: atom_id res chain seq x y z
N MET A 1 33.06 -13.62 3.89
CA MET A 1 33.33 -14.71 4.86
C MET A 1 32.14 -14.71 5.80
N GLU A 2 31.02 -15.24 5.30
CA GLU A 2 29.75 -15.36 6.02
C GLU A 2 29.60 -16.84 6.40
N ALA A 3 29.18 -17.10 7.64
CA ALA A 3 28.99 -18.45 8.17
C ALA A 3 27.65 -19.02 7.67
N PRO A 4 27.59 -20.24 7.10
CA PRO A 4 26.33 -20.86 6.74
C PRO A 4 25.66 -21.50 7.97
N GLY A 5 24.35 -21.24 8.09
CA GLY A 5 23.48 -21.76 9.13
C GLY A 5 23.34 -23.29 9.13
N CYS A 6 23.13 -23.81 10.33
CA CYS A 6 23.23 -25.20 10.72
C CYS A 6 21.94 -26.01 10.42
N TRP A 7 21.64 -26.26 9.13
CA TRP A 7 20.62 -27.24 8.73
C TRP A 7 21.13 -28.15 7.61
N GLY A 8 21.86 -29.18 8.04
CA GLY A 8 21.65 -30.56 7.57
C GLY A 8 21.91 -30.86 6.11
N LEU A 9 23.18 -31.13 5.80
CA LEU A 9 23.53 -32.21 4.88
C LEU A 9 22.80 -33.50 5.32
N LEU A 10 21.94 -34.07 4.45
CA LEU A 10 21.74 -35.51 4.22
C LEU A 10 20.47 -35.71 3.36
N LEU A 11 20.67 -36.01 2.06
CA LEU A 11 20.02 -37.09 1.31
C LEU A 11 20.25 -36.85 -0.20
N ALA A 12 21.41 -37.33 -0.67
CA ALA A 12 21.61 -37.62 -2.07
C ALA A 12 21.34 -39.12 -2.28
N LEU A 13 20.36 -39.45 -3.13
CA LEU A 13 20.43 -40.51 -4.15
C LEU A 13 19.06 -40.73 -4.83
N GLY A 14 19.05 -40.52 -6.15
CA GLY A 14 18.31 -41.35 -7.10
C GLY A 14 16.84 -41.00 -7.37
N LEU A 15 16.57 -40.33 -8.49
CA LEU A 15 15.92 -40.91 -9.68
C LEU A 15 15.71 -39.80 -10.73
N LEU A 16 16.53 -39.82 -11.78
CA LEU A 16 16.31 -39.04 -13.00
C LEU A 16 15.10 -39.62 -13.74
N ARG A 17 13.90 -39.10 -13.45
CA ARG A 17 12.79 -39.12 -14.40
C ARG A 17 12.84 -37.81 -15.17
N GLY A 18 13.33 -37.88 -16.41
CA GLY A 18 13.15 -36.83 -17.39
C GLY A 18 11.66 -36.72 -17.70
N ALA A 19 10.94 -35.87 -16.98
CA ALA A 19 9.72 -35.28 -17.51
C ALA A 19 10.18 -34.27 -18.54
N ALA A 20 9.97 -34.56 -19.82
CA ALA A 20 9.96 -33.52 -20.83
C ALA A 20 8.81 -32.58 -20.46
N ALA A 21 9.12 -31.53 -19.70
CA ALA A 21 8.25 -30.38 -19.59
C ALA A 21 8.18 -29.83 -21.00
N THR A 22 7.08 -30.13 -21.70
CA THR A 22 6.64 -29.26 -22.79
C THR A 22 6.57 -27.89 -22.15
N ALA A 23 7.53 -27.02 -22.48
CA ALA A 23 7.41 -25.61 -22.21
C ALA A 23 6.13 -25.19 -22.90
N ALA A 24 5.03 -25.13 -22.15
CA ALA A 24 3.85 -24.45 -22.59
C ALA A 24 4.35 -23.04 -22.89
N THR A 25 4.33 -22.67 -24.16
CA THR A 25 4.57 -21.29 -24.57
C THR A 25 3.48 -20.49 -23.89
N GLU A 26 3.81 -19.90 -22.74
CA GLU A 26 2.93 -19.00 -22.02
C GLU A 26 2.62 -17.88 -23.00
N ALA A 27 1.36 -17.78 -23.42
CA ALA A 27 0.94 -16.70 -24.28
C ALA A 27 1.29 -15.38 -23.57
N PRO A 28 1.81 -14.37 -24.28
CA PRO A 28 2.15 -13.11 -23.65
C PRO A 28 0.92 -12.57 -22.92
N THR A 29 1.11 -12.22 -21.64
CA THR A 29 0.05 -11.61 -20.83
C THR A 29 -0.44 -10.35 -21.52
N ALA A 30 -1.73 -10.28 -21.81
CA ALA A 30 -2.33 -9.06 -22.31
C ALA A 30 -2.29 -8.02 -21.19
N HIS A 31 -1.77 -6.82 -21.51
CA HIS A 31 -1.73 -5.69 -20.61
C HIS A 31 -2.83 -4.68 -21.00
N VAL A 32 -3.40 -4.00 -20.01
CA VAL A 32 -4.48 -3.04 -20.21
C VAL A 32 -3.98 -1.63 -19.93
N LEU A 33 -3.91 -0.82 -20.98
CA LEU A 33 -3.76 0.63 -20.85
C LEU A 33 -5.15 1.27 -20.96
N SER A 34 -5.58 1.98 -19.91
CA SER A 34 -6.87 2.66 -19.88
C SER A 34 -6.70 4.15 -19.63
N ARG A 35 -7.36 4.96 -20.46
CA ARG A 35 -7.50 6.40 -20.31
C ARG A 35 -8.97 6.73 -20.07
N VAL A 36 -9.26 7.37 -18.96
CA VAL A 36 -10.65 7.74 -18.61
C VAL A 36 -10.73 9.22 -18.31
N LEU A 37 -11.48 9.93 -19.16
CA LEU A 37 -11.98 11.27 -18.89
C LEU A 37 -13.38 11.16 -18.29
N PHE A 38 -13.61 11.77 -17.13
CA PHE A 38 -14.93 11.86 -16.52
C PHE A 38 -15.32 13.31 -16.26
N CYS A 39 -16.63 13.56 -16.22
CA CYS A 39 -17.22 14.80 -15.78
C CYS A 39 -18.42 14.51 -14.87
N GLN A 40 -18.61 15.37 -13.87
CA GLN A 40 -19.66 15.21 -12.86
C GLN A 40 -20.09 16.59 -12.33
N PRO A 41 -21.28 16.71 -11.71
CA PRO A 41 -21.73 17.97 -11.12
C PRO A 41 -20.96 18.34 -9.84
N ASP A 42 -20.49 17.34 -9.09
CA ASP A 42 -19.72 17.52 -7.87
C ASP A 42 -18.26 17.91 -8.16
N ARG A 43 -17.52 18.36 -7.14
CA ARG A 43 -16.08 18.66 -7.28
C ARG A 43 -15.23 17.41 -7.01
N PRO A 44 -14.17 17.16 -7.80
CA PRO A 44 -13.78 17.88 -9.01
C PRO A 44 -14.76 17.62 -10.17
N SER A 45 -15.10 18.65 -10.94
CA SER A 45 -16.09 18.53 -12.03
C SER A 45 -15.57 17.81 -13.27
N LEU A 46 -14.26 17.66 -13.37
CA LEU A 46 -13.53 16.98 -14.42
C LEU A 46 -12.37 16.20 -13.80
N GLY A 47 -12.09 15.03 -14.37
CA GLY A 47 -10.87 14.28 -14.09
C GLY A 47 -10.45 13.50 -15.33
N LEU A 48 -9.15 13.30 -15.48
CA LEU A 48 -8.56 12.53 -16.56
C LEU A 48 -7.35 11.79 -15.99
N ALA A 49 -7.30 10.49 -16.18
CA ALA A 49 -6.20 9.66 -15.70
C ALA A 49 -5.88 8.53 -16.69
N ASP A 50 -4.59 8.21 -16.76
CA ASP A 50 -4.05 7.05 -17.47
C ASP A 50 -3.66 5.99 -16.43
N THR A 51 -4.06 4.75 -16.68
CA THR A 51 -3.78 3.58 -15.84
C THR A 51 -3.19 2.46 -16.68
N PHE A 52 -2.30 1.67 -16.08
CA PHE A 52 -1.71 0.47 -16.69
C PHE A 52 -1.88 -0.70 -15.73
N ASP A 53 -2.59 -1.74 -16.16
CA ASP A 53 -2.95 -2.90 -15.35
C ASP A 53 -3.60 -2.53 -13.99
N GLY A 54 -4.38 -1.45 -13.97
CA GLY A 54 -5.06 -0.94 -12.77
C GLY A 54 -4.23 0.02 -11.91
N ASP A 55 -2.95 0.20 -12.20
CA ASP A 55 -2.09 1.17 -11.51
C ASP A 55 -2.11 2.54 -12.19
N GLN A 56 -2.22 3.60 -11.39
CA GLN A 56 -2.19 4.97 -11.91
C GLN A 56 -0.81 5.32 -12.46
N LEU A 57 -0.75 5.71 -13.73
CA LEU A 57 0.46 6.27 -14.34
C LEU A 57 0.46 7.79 -14.27
N PHE A 58 -0.58 8.41 -14.82
CA PHE A 58 -0.67 9.86 -14.93
C PHE A 58 -2.07 10.35 -14.60
N SER A 59 -2.15 11.60 -14.14
CA SER A 59 -3.41 12.32 -14.00
C SER A 59 -3.27 13.70 -14.63
N PHE A 60 -4.35 14.26 -15.17
CA PHE A 60 -4.32 15.58 -15.77
C PHE A 60 -4.73 16.64 -14.75
N ASP A 61 -3.85 17.62 -14.53
CA ASP A 61 -4.16 18.82 -13.78
C ASP A 61 -4.84 19.85 -14.69
N PHE A 62 -6.17 19.94 -14.58
CA PHE A 62 -6.95 20.87 -15.41
C PHE A 62 -6.59 22.35 -15.19
N PRO A 63 -6.46 22.87 -13.95
CA PRO A 63 -6.00 24.25 -13.72
C PRO A 63 -4.61 24.54 -14.30
N GLY A 64 -3.62 23.67 -14.08
CA GLY A 64 -2.27 23.83 -14.60
C GLY A 64 -2.08 23.39 -16.05
N ALA A 65 -3.11 22.81 -16.67
CA ALA A 65 -3.12 22.26 -18.03
C ALA A 65 -1.88 21.41 -18.35
N ARG A 66 -1.55 20.47 -17.45
CA ARG A 66 -0.38 19.60 -17.54
C ARG A 66 -0.67 18.20 -17.00
N TRP A 67 0.05 17.21 -17.53
CA TRP A 67 0.05 15.87 -16.97
C TRP A 67 0.94 15.81 -15.72
N GLU A 68 0.41 15.19 -14.67
CA GLU A 68 1.10 14.94 -13.41
C GLU A 68 1.39 13.45 -13.29
N PRO A 69 2.67 13.06 -13.16
CA PRO A 69 3.04 11.67 -13.01
C PRO A 69 2.72 11.16 -11.61
N ARG A 70 2.35 9.88 -11.50
CA ARG A 70 2.16 9.22 -10.20
C ARG A 70 3.48 9.05 -9.44
N LEU A 71 4.57 8.76 -10.15
CA LEU A 71 5.91 8.60 -9.59
C LEU A 71 6.91 9.55 -10.28
N PRO A 72 7.94 10.06 -9.58
CA PRO A 72 8.91 10.99 -10.16
C PRO A 72 9.63 10.46 -11.41
N ASP A 73 9.85 9.14 -11.46
CA ASP A 73 10.58 8.48 -12.55
C ASP A 73 9.71 8.28 -13.80
N PHE A 74 8.39 8.49 -13.71
CA PHE A 74 7.51 8.43 -14.86
C PHE A 74 7.71 9.66 -15.74
N GLN A 75 8.50 9.47 -16.78
CA GLN A 75 8.69 10.47 -17.83
C GLN A 75 7.43 10.58 -18.68
N PRO A 76 7.03 11.79 -19.09
CA PRO A 76 5.99 11.96 -20.10
C PRO A 76 6.39 11.20 -21.37
N TRP A 77 5.61 10.19 -21.75
CA TRP A 77 5.84 9.48 -23.00
C TRP A 77 5.40 10.35 -24.18
N LEU A 78 6.35 11.05 -24.79
CA LEU A 78 6.11 11.93 -25.93
C LEU A 78 5.54 11.10 -27.10
N GLY A 79 4.21 11.12 -27.27
CA GLY A 79 3.51 10.49 -28.40
C GLY A 79 2.16 9.85 -28.09
N ALA A 80 1.92 9.40 -26.85
CA ALA A 80 0.67 8.71 -26.48
C ALA A 80 -0.26 9.54 -25.56
N GLN A 81 0.22 10.65 -25.01
CA GLN A 81 -0.62 11.62 -24.30
C GLN A 81 -1.39 12.52 -25.26
N GLU A 82 -2.68 12.73 -24.97
CA GLU A 82 -3.53 13.64 -25.74
C GLU A 82 -3.03 15.08 -25.70
N SER A 83 -3.26 15.79 -26.81
CA SER A 83 -3.01 17.22 -26.89
C SER A 83 -3.98 17.99 -25.99
N LYS A 84 -3.57 19.20 -25.58
CA LYS A 84 -4.42 20.06 -24.75
C LYS A 84 -5.71 20.44 -25.47
N GLU A 85 -5.67 20.53 -26.80
CA GLU A 85 -6.83 20.78 -27.66
C GLU A 85 -7.82 19.61 -27.65
N GLN A 86 -7.33 18.37 -27.74
CA GLN A 86 -8.19 17.17 -27.63
C GLN A 86 -8.85 17.10 -26.25
N ILE A 87 -8.06 17.20 -25.17
CA ILE A 87 -8.57 17.16 -23.80
C ILE A 87 -9.66 18.23 -23.58
N ARG A 88 -9.47 19.44 -24.13
CA ARG A 88 -10.47 20.52 -24.06
C ARG A 88 -11.76 20.16 -24.80
N ASN A 89 -11.65 19.61 -26.01
CA ASN A 89 -12.81 19.22 -26.80
C ASN A 89 -13.59 18.08 -26.13
N ASP A 90 -12.88 17.07 -25.62
CA ASP A 90 -13.48 15.92 -24.94
C ASP A 90 -14.11 16.32 -23.61
N SER A 91 -13.48 17.24 -22.87
CA SER A 91 -14.07 17.83 -21.66
C SER A 91 -15.38 18.55 -21.96
N ARG A 92 -15.43 19.35 -23.04
CA ARG A 92 -16.64 20.04 -23.46
C ARG A 92 -17.73 19.05 -23.87
N LEU A 93 -17.37 18.03 -24.65
CA LEU A 93 -18.31 16.99 -25.06
C LEU A 93 -18.87 16.26 -23.85
N CYS A 94 -18.03 15.87 -22.89
CA CYS A 94 -18.46 15.22 -21.65
C CYS A 94 -19.47 16.09 -20.90
N GLN A 95 -19.17 17.37 -20.68
CA GLN A 95 -20.06 18.29 -19.97
C GLN A 95 -21.39 18.51 -20.70
N GLN A 96 -21.38 18.59 -22.03
CA GLN A 96 -22.60 18.69 -22.83
C GLN A 96 -23.45 17.42 -22.71
N LEU A 97 -22.83 16.25 -22.81
CA LEU A 97 -23.51 14.96 -22.63
C LEU A 97 -24.10 14.84 -21.22
N LEU A 98 -23.33 15.20 -20.19
CA LEU A 98 -23.80 15.21 -18.82
C LEU A 98 -25.04 16.10 -18.65
N ALA A 99 -25.04 17.32 -19.22
CA ALA A 99 -26.18 18.22 -19.14
C ALA A 99 -27.43 17.66 -19.86
N VAL A 100 -27.26 17.13 -21.06
CA VAL A 100 -28.37 16.53 -21.84
C VAL A 100 -28.92 15.30 -21.12
N LEU A 101 -28.06 14.38 -20.70
CA LEU A 101 -28.46 13.15 -20.01
C LEU A 101 -29.15 13.49 -18.69
N THR A 102 -28.60 14.42 -17.90
CA THR A 102 -29.22 14.85 -16.64
C THR A 102 -30.64 15.38 -16.88
N ASN A 103 -30.86 16.22 -17.89
CA ASN A 103 -32.19 16.76 -18.18
C ASN A 103 -33.20 15.65 -18.54
N VAL A 104 -32.77 14.64 -19.31
CA VAL A 104 -33.66 13.55 -19.74
C VAL A 104 -33.96 12.56 -18.61
N THR A 105 -33.01 12.34 -17.69
CA THR A 105 -33.08 11.29 -16.65
C THR A 105 -33.49 11.79 -15.26
N THR A 106 -33.40 13.10 -14.98
CA THR A 106 -33.78 13.67 -13.68
C THR A 106 -35.22 13.30 -13.34
N GLY A 107 -35.42 12.73 -12.15
CA GLY A 107 -36.73 12.28 -11.67
C GLY A 107 -37.23 10.96 -12.28
N LYS A 108 -36.48 10.35 -13.21
CA LYS A 108 -36.83 9.07 -13.83
C LYS A 108 -35.87 7.94 -13.46
N LEU A 109 -34.58 8.24 -13.35
CA LEU A 109 -33.54 7.27 -12.98
C LEU A 109 -32.85 7.70 -11.68
N PRO A 110 -32.56 6.74 -10.77
CA PRO A 110 -31.72 7.02 -9.63
C PRO A 110 -30.27 7.24 -10.07
N GLU A 111 -29.57 8.11 -9.36
CA GLU A 111 -28.15 8.33 -9.55
C GLU A 111 -27.37 7.15 -8.95
N ALA A 112 -26.43 6.59 -9.72
CA ALA A 112 -25.54 5.55 -9.22
C ALA A 112 -24.67 6.11 -8.09
N ARG A 113 -24.51 5.33 -7.01
CA ARG A 113 -23.73 5.71 -5.83
C ARG A 113 -23.00 4.51 -5.24
N GLY A 114 -21.70 4.63 -5.10
CA GLY A 114 -20.85 3.68 -4.37
C GLY A 114 -20.78 4.03 -2.88
N THR A 115 -20.55 3.01 -2.04
CA THR A 115 -20.27 3.21 -0.61
C THR A 115 -18.75 3.14 -0.42
N PRO A 116 -18.09 4.27 -0.09
CA PRO A 116 -16.64 4.29 0.06
C PRO A 116 -16.17 3.22 1.04
N MET A 117 -15.21 2.41 0.59
CA MET A 117 -14.55 1.40 1.41
C MET A 117 -13.11 1.81 1.59
N ALA A 118 -12.62 1.76 2.83
CA ALA A 118 -11.28 2.17 3.16
C ALA A 118 -10.52 1.08 3.89
N ASN A 119 -9.25 0.91 3.54
CA ASN A 119 -8.31 0.04 4.23
C ASN A 119 -7.08 0.85 4.63
N VAL A 120 -6.57 0.64 5.84
CA VAL A 120 -5.41 1.37 6.38
C VAL A 120 -4.31 0.40 6.75
N PHE A 121 -3.12 0.62 6.19
CA PHE A 121 -1.95 -0.24 6.40
C PHE A 121 -0.65 0.57 6.33
N THR A 122 0.46 0.00 6.77
CA THR A 122 1.78 0.64 6.71
C THR A 122 2.49 0.34 5.39
N ALA A 123 3.27 1.30 4.90
CA ALA A 123 4.07 1.15 3.68
C ALA A 123 5.24 0.19 3.86
N GLN A 124 5.86 0.19 5.05
CA GLN A 124 6.92 -0.73 5.43
C GLN A 124 6.46 -1.63 6.60
N PRO A 125 7.14 -2.76 6.83
CA PRO A 125 6.92 -3.55 8.05
C PRO A 125 6.99 -2.69 9.31
N LEU A 126 6.15 -3.01 10.29
CA LEU A 126 5.96 -2.17 11.47
C LEU A 126 7.16 -2.31 12.42
N GLU A 127 7.88 -1.22 12.65
CA GLU A 127 8.93 -1.10 13.65
C GLU A 127 8.65 0.12 14.55
N LEU A 128 8.44 -0.11 15.85
CA LEU A 128 8.15 0.98 16.78
C LEU A 128 9.33 1.96 16.86
N GLY A 129 9.02 3.26 16.83
CA GLY A 129 10.02 4.33 16.92
C GLY A 129 10.80 4.62 15.62
N LYS A 130 10.56 3.89 14.52
CA LYS A 130 11.16 4.18 13.20
C LYS A 130 10.17 4.85 12.25
N PRO A 131 10.59 5.82 11.42
CA PRO A 131 9.69 6.46 10.44
C PRO A 131 9.02 5.44 9.51
N ASN A 132 7.74 5.62 9.25
CA ASN A 132 6.93 4.81 8.34
C ASN A 132 5.83 5.71 7.72
N THR A 133 5.04 5.17 6.80
CA THR A 133 3.92 5.87 6.16
C THR A 133 2.66 5.03 6.31
N LEU A 134 1.59 5.61 6.86
CA LEU A 134 0.25 5.03 6.76
C LEU A 134 -0.35 5.30 5.39
N ILE A 135 -0.95 4.28 4.81
CA ILE A 135 -1.62 4.31 3.52
C ILE A 135 -3.09 4.03 3.78
N CYS A 136 -3.96 4.97 3.44
CA CYS A 136 -5.41 4.77 3.37
C CYS A 136 -5.81 4.58 1.91
N GLN A 137 -6.07 3.34 1.52
CA GLN A 137 -6.62 2.99 0.22
C GLN A 137 -8.13 3.15 0.28
N VAL A 138 -8.71 3.94 -0.64
CA VAL A 138 -10.15 4.20 -0.67
C VAL A 138 -10.71 3.81 -2.03
N GLY A 139 -11.58 2.80 -2.05
CA GLY A 139 -12.23 2.27 -3.26
C GLY A 139 -13.76 2.35 -3.21
N ASN A 140 -14.40 1.77 -4.22
CA ASN A 140 -15.85 1.82 -4.43
C ASN A 140 -16.39 3.27 -4.44
N LEU A 141 -15.63 4.18 -5.03
CA LEU A 141 -15.98 5.59 -5.11
C LEU A 141 -16.79 5.83 -6.38
N PHE A 142 -18.05 6.21 -6.21
CA PHE A 142 -18.86 6.78 -7.29
C PHE A 142 -19.96 7.65 -6.67
N PRO A 143 -20.11 8.93 -7.06
CA PRO A 143 -19.20 9.72 -7.90
C PRO A 143 -17.80 9.90 -7.29
N ALA A 144 -16.85 10.42 -8.07
CA ALA A 144 -15.49 10.72 -7.65
C ALA A 144 -15.43 12.00 -6.79
N SER A 145 -16.13 12.02 -5.65
CA SER A 145 -16.20 13.18 -4.77
C SER A 145 -16.25 12.77 -3.30
N VAL A 146 -15.08 12.76 -2.67
CA VAL A 146 -14.88 12.54 -1.23
C VAL A 146 -13.82 13.47 -0.67
N THR A 147 -13.85 13.65 0.64
CA THR A 147 -12.78 14.27 1.43
C THR A 147 -12.19 13.20 2.34
N VAL A 148 -10.86 13.05 2.31
CA VAL A 148 -10.14 12.16 3.22
C VAL A 148 -9.49 13.00 4.33
N SER A 149 -9.66 12.58 5.57
CA SER A 149 -9.09 13.22 6.75
C SER A 149 -8.47 12.20 7.68
N TRP A 150 -7.39 12.59 8.34
CA TRP A 150 -6.67 11.76 9.30
C TRP A 150 -6.86 12.27 10.71
N GLN A 151 -6.91 11.35 11.66
CA GLN A 151 -6.89 11.64 13.09
C GLN A 151 -5.92 10.71 13.81
N ARG A 152 -5.28 11.21 14.86
CA ARG A 152 -4.47 10.43 15.81
C ARG A 152 -5.08 10.61 17.19
N LEU A 153 -5.52 9.52 17.82
CA LEU A 153 -6.18 9.55 19.13
C LEU A 153 -7.37 10.54 19.18
N GLY A 154 -8.11 10.68 18.07
CA GLY A 154 -9.25 11.60 17.93
C GLY A 154 -8.88 13.02 17.51
N GLU A 155 -7.61 13.41 17.57
CA GLU A 155 -7.16 14.74 17.17
C GLU A 155 -6.83 14.81 15.67
N PRO A 156 -7.28 15.85 14.94
CA PRO A 156 -7.01 15.99 13.51
C PRO A 156 -5.51 16.08 13.18
N VAL A 157 -5.09 15.35 12.14
CA VAL A 157 -3.73 15.40 11.60
C VAL A 157 -3.79 15.85 10.14
N SER A 158 -3.13 16.96 9.84
CA SER A 158 -3.06 17.51 8.48
C SER A 158 -1.63 17.71 7.98
N GLN A 159 -0.64 17.62 8.84
CA GLN A 159 0.77 17.73 8.47
C GLN A 159 1.24 16.41 7.85
N SER A 160 2.09 16.48 6.83
CA SER A 160 2.61 15.32 6.10
C SER A 160 1.53 14.38 5.52
N VAL A 161 0.35 14.93 5.20
CA VAL A 161 -0.70 14.23 4.48
C VAL A 161 -0.59 14.53 2.99
N ASN A 162 -0.54 13.50 2.17
CA ASN A 162 -0.60 13.62 0.72
C ASN A 162 -1.71 12.72 0.16
N THR A 163 -2.60 13.25 -0.68
CA THR A 163 -3.72 12.48 -1.25
C THR A 163 -3.65 12.53 -2.76
N THR A 164 -3.77 11.37 -3.41
CA THR A 164 -3.74 11.25 -4.86
C THR A 164 -5.00 11.82 -5.50
N ARG A 165 -4.92 12.11 -6.80
CA ARG A 165 -6.14 12.30 -7.60
C ARG A 165 -6.87 10.97 -7.75
N TYR A 166 -8.16 11.04 -8.04
CA TYR A 166 -8.97 9.88 -8.42
C TYR A 166 -8.41 9.25 -9.69
N TYR A 167 -8.41 7.93 -9.75
CA TYR A 167 -8.15 7.20 -10.99
C TYR A 167 -9.18 6.08 -11.15
N PRO A 168 -9.51 5.73 -12.41
CA PRO A 168 -10.59 4.80 -12.71
C PRO A 168 -10.21 3.37 -12.35
N THR A 169 -11.22 2.58 -11.99
CA THR A 169 -11.12 1.12 -11.90
C THR A 169 -11.87 0.47 -13.07
N GLU A 170 -11.64 -0.82 -13.32
CA GLU A 170 -12.24 -1.55 -14.45
C GLU A 170 -13.78 -1.59 -14.40
N ASP A 171 -14.36 -1.51 -13.20
CA ASP A 171 -15.80 -1.52 -12.93
C ASP A 171 -16.47 -0.14 -13.02
N LEU A 172 -15.82 0.83 -13.68
CA LEU A 172 -16.26 2.23 -13.79
C LEU A 172 -16.36 2.98 -12.43
N GLY A 173 -15.80 2.40 -11.36
CA GLY A 173 -15.58 3.06 -10.10
C GLY A 173 -14.32 3.92 -10.12
N PHE A 174 -14.01 4.49 -8.95
CA PHE A 174 -12.77 5.22 -8.72
C PHE A 174 -12.07 4.73 -7.47
N LEU A 175 -10.75 4.91 -7.47
CA LEU A 175 -9.88 4.69 -6.33
C LEU A 175 -9.04 5.95 -6.06
N LEU A 176 -8.66 6.14 -4.80
CA LEU A 176 -7.62 7.10 -4.41
C LEU A 176 -6.83 6.54 -3.23
N TYR A 177 -5.65 7.11 -3.01
CA TYR A 177 -4.85 6.87 -1.81
C TYR A 177 -4.60 8.16 -1.05
N SER A 178 -4.60 8.05 0.28
CA SER A 178 -4.06 9.09 1.18
C SER A 178 -2.89 8.52 1.96
N TYR A 179 -1.81 9.27 2.06
CA TYR A 179 -0.56 8.92 2.71
C TYR A 179 -0.35 9.84 3.91
N LEU A 180 0.04 9.29 5.04
CA LEU A 180 0.41 10.03 6.24
C LEU A 180 1.76 9.54 6.75
N GLU A 181 2.78 10.40 6.70
CA GLU A 181 4.07 10.10 7.32
C GLU A 181 3.94 10.14 8.84
N PHE A 182 4.48 9.13 9.51
CA PHE A 182 4.40 9.03 10.97
C PHE A 182 5.56 8.22 11.55
N THR A 183 5.64 8.18 12.87
CA THR A 183 6.54 7.28 13.61
C THR A 183 5.68 6.50 14.59
N PRO A 184 5.46 5.19 14.37
CA PRO A 184 4.55 4.39 15.16
C PRO A 184 5.05 4.26 16.60
N GLN A 185 4.16 4.46 17.55
CA GLN A 185 4.38 4.21 18.97
C GLN A 185 3.37 3.21 19.51
N GLU A 186 3.71 2.57 20.61
CA GLU A 186 2.78 1.68 21.30
C GLU A 186 1.56 2.48 21.80
N GLY A 187 0.36 1.93 21.59
CA GLY A 187 -0.90 2.59 21.97
C GLY A 187 -1.41 3.64 20.97
N ASP A 188 -0.70 3.89 19.86
CA ASP A 188 -1.22 4.75 18.80
C ASP A 188 -2.51 4.20 18.18
N VAL A 189 -3.46 5.10 17.92
CA VAL A 189 -4.66 4.81 17.13
C VAL A 189 -4.81 5.89 16.07
N TYR A 190 -4.75 5.47 14.82
CA TYR A 190 -4.98 6.34 13.67
C TYR A 190 -6.33 6.03 13.03
N THR A 191 -7.01 7.07 12.55
CA THR A 191 -8.28 6.94 11.85
C THR A 191 -8.21 7.67 10.52
N CYS A 192 -8.54 6.98 9.44
CA CYS A 192 -8.80 7.57 8.12
C CYS A 192 -10.32 7.70 7.96
N THR A 193 -10.81 8.94 7.84
CA THR A 193 -12.25 9.24 7.66
C THR A 193 -12.50 9.76 6.25
N ILE A 194 -13.39 9.08 5.52
CA ILE A 194 -13.77 9.38 4.14
C ILE A 194 -15.18 9.95 4.18
N THR A 195 -15.34 11.21 3.80
CA THR A 195 -16.63 11.90 3.84
C THR A 195 -17.09 12.26 2.43
N ARG A 196 -18.31 11.87 2.07
CA ARG A 196 -18.99 12.33 0.86
C ARG A 196 -19.59 13.72 1.11
N PRO A 197 -19.23 14.77 0.35
CA PRO A 197 -19.69 16.13 0.63
C PRO A 197 -21.21 16.31 0.49
N ARG A 198 -21.84 15.62 -0.46
CA ARG A 198 -23.23 15.85 -0.85
C ARG A 198 -24.26 15.36 0.16
N ASP A 199 -24.03 14.18 0.75
CA ASP A 199 -24.93 13.55 1.72
C ASP A 199 -24.33 13.44 3.12
N ARG A 200 -23.08 13.89 3.31
CA ARG A 200 -22.30 13.81 4.56
C ARG A 200 -22.16 12.38 5.09
N PHE A 201 -22.30 11.39 4.22
CA PHE A 201 -22.01 10.02 4.58
C PHE A 201 -20.51 9.86 4.84
N SER A 202 -20.16 9.19 5.93
CA SER A 202 -18.76 8.99 6.33
C SER A 202 -18.45 7.52 6.58
N THR A 203 -17.34 7.04 6.02
CA THR A 203 -16.73 5.75 6.36
C THR A 203 -15.46 6.01 7.15
N MET A 204 -15.22 5.23 8.20
CA MET A 204 -13.99 5.28 9.01
C MET A 204 -13.23 3.97 8.90
N ALA A 205 -11.92 4.05 8.76
CA ALA A 205 -11.01 2.92 8.88
C ALA A 205 -9.95 3.23 9.93
N TYR A 206 -9.72 2.26 10.82
CA TYR A 206 -8.80 2.39 11.95
C TYR A 206 -7.51 1.64 11.69
N TRP A 207 -6.44 2.14 12.26
CA TRP A 207 -5.16 1.46 12.33
C TRP A 207 -4.61 1.53 13.74
N VAL A 208 -4.11 0.38 14.21
CA VAL A 208 -3.40 0.23 15.47
C VAL A 208 -2.14 -0.61 15.22
N PRO A 209 -1.04 -0.36 15.95
CA PRO A 209 0.15 -1.20 15.88
C PRO A 209 -0.18 -2.66 16.21
N GLN A 210 0.11 -3.58 15.30
CA GLN A 210 -0.02 -5.02 15.54
C GLN A 210 1.24 -5.75 15.12
N ASN A 211 1.72 -6.64 15.98
CA ASN A 211 2.89 -7.49 15.73
C ASN A 211 4.13 -6.69 15.23
N PRO A 212 4.60 -5.67 15.99
CA PRO A 212 5.78 -4.92 15.59
C PRO A 212 7.00 -5.84 15.55
N ILE A 213 7.86 -5.64 14.55
CA ILE A 213 9.16 -6.31 14.48
C ILE A 213 9.98 -5.86 15.70
N PRO A 214 10.58 -6.80 16.45
CA PRO A 214 11.46 -6.48 17.57
C PRO A 214 12.59 -5.57 17.11
N SER A 215 13.04 -4.67 17.98
CA SER A 215 14.20 -3.85 17.64
C SER A 215 15.46 -4.70 17.55
N GLU A 216 16.31 -4.41 16.56
CA GLU A 216 17.65 -5.02 16.38
C GLU A 216 18.47 -5.00 17.67
N LEU A 217 18.36 -3.93 18.47
CA LEU A 217 19.04 -3.82 19.74
C LEU A 217 18.55 -4.86 20.75
N LEU A 218 17.23 -5.07 20.84
CA LEU A 218 16.64 -6.04 21.74
C LEU A 218 17.03 -7.47 21.32
N GLU A 219 16.98 -7.77 20.03
CA GLU A 219 17.39 -9.07 19.50
C GLU A 219 18.87 -9.36 19.79
N ASN A 220 19.76 -8.41 19.48
CA ASN A 220 21.18 -8.55 19.74
C ASN A 220 21.52 -8.66 21.24
N ALA A 221 20.81 -7.92 22.09
CA ALA A 221 20.99 -8.00 23.54
C ALA A 221 20.53 -9.35 24.11
N LEU A 222 19.39 -9.87 23.66
CA LEU A 222 18.88 -11.17 24.07
C LEU A 222 19.81 -12.32 23.62
N CYS A 223 20.28 -12.27 22.36
CA CYS A 223 21.27 -13.20 21.85
C CYS A 223 22.59 -13.14 22.62
N GLY A 224 23.11 -11.95 22.90
CA GLY A 224 24.32 -11.76 23.69
C GLY A 224 24.20 -12.33 25.11
N LEU A 225 23.06 -12.09 25.77
CA LEU A 225 22.78 -12.64 27.09
C LEU A 225 22.72 -14.17 27.08
N ALA A 226 22.04 -14.76 26.09
CA ALA A 226 21.95 -16.20 25.94
C ALA A 226 23.33 -16.86 25.75
N ILE A 227 24.18 -16.25 24.91
CA ILE A 227 25.56 -16.72 24.69
C ILE A 227 26.39 -16.63 25.99
N ALA A 228 26.31 -15.51 26.72
CA ALA A 228 27.04 -15.33 27.97
C ALA A 228 26.63 -16.35 29.04
N LEU A 229 25.32 -16.61 29.18
CA LEU A 229 24.80 -17.64 30.08
C LEU A 229 25.23 -19.04 29.66
N GLY A 230 25.22 -19.35 28.35
CA GLY A 230 25.70 -20.61 27.81
C GLY A 230 27.17 -20.87 28.15
N ILE A 231 28.03 -19.86 27.98
CA ILE A 231 29.47 -19.93 28.34
C ILE A 231 29.63 -20.16 29.85
N PHE A 232 28.87 -19.45 30.68
CA PHE A 232 28.92 -19.60 32.13
C PHE A 232 28.57 -21.01 32.61
N PHE A 233 27.48 -21.58 32.08
CA PHE A 233 27.08 -22.96 32.40
C PHE A 233 28.09 -23.98 31.88
N MET A 234 28.67 -23.75 30.70
CA MET A 234 29.68 -24.63 30.13
C MET A 234 30.96 -24.67 30.97
N VAL A 235 31.48 -23.50 31.38
CA VAL A 235 32.65 -23.40 32.26
C VAL A 235 32.38 -24.05 33.63
N THR A 236 31.22 -23.75 34.23
CA THR A 236 30.85 -24.32 35.53
C THR A 236 30.72 -25.85 35.46
N GLY A 237 30.12 -26.38 34.39
CA GLY A 237 30.03 -27.81 34.13
C GLY A 237 31.41 -28.46 34.02
N ILE A 238 32.35 -27.85 33.28
CA ILE A 238 33.73 -28.33 33.18
C ILE A 238 34.40 -28.36 34.56
N VAL A 239 34.27 -27.31 35.37
CA VAL A 239 34.87 -27.26 36.71
C VAL A 239 34.33 -28.36 37.62
N LEU A 240 33.02 -28.60 37.60
CA LEU A 240 32.40 -29.67 38.38
C LEU A 240 32.87 -31.05 37.94
N LEU A 241 32.99 -31.30 36.63
CA LEU A 241 33.54 -32.55 36.08
C LEU A 241 35.01 -32.76 36.50
N LEU A 242 35.83 -31.69 36.45
CA LEU A 242 37.23 -31.76 36.89
C LEU A 242 37.36 -32.02 38.39
N LYS A 243 36.47 -31.46 39.23
CA LYS A 243 36.43 -31.75 40.67
C LYS A 243 35.98 -33.19 40.96
N SER A 244 34.97 -33.68 40.23
CA SER A 244 34.48 -35.07 40.34
C SER A 244 35.52 -36.12 39.94
N ARG A 245 36.44 -35.79 39.03
CA ARG A 245 37.50 -36.70 38.57
C ARG A 245 38.77 -36.68 39.42
N ARG A 246 38.85 -35.86 40.48
CA ARG A 246 39.98 -35.96 41.43
C ARG A 246 39.77 -37.20 42.31
N PRO A 247 40.72 -38.17 42.34
CA PRO A 247 40.61 -39.32 43.22
C PRO A 247 40.67 -38.86 44.68
N SER A 248 39.85 -39.47 45.55
CA SER A 248 39.94 -39.30 47.00
C SER A 248 41.36 -39.62 47.48
N PRO A 249 41.95 -38.83 48.39
CA PRO A 249 43.24 -39.18 48.98
C PRO A 249 43.10 -40.54 49.68
N THR A 250 43.88 -41.50 49.23
CA THR A 250 44.07 -42.79 49.91
C THR A 250 44.71 -42.51 51.27
N GLU A 251 43.97 -42.78 52.34
CA GLU A 251 44.48 -42.93 53.71
C GLU A 251 45.38 -44.15 53.83
#